data_AF-W3A5D8-F1
#
_entry.id   AF-W3A5D8-F1
#
_cell.length_a   1.000
_cell.length_b   1.000
_cell.length_c   1.000
_cell.angle_alpha   90.00
_cell.angle_beta   90.00
_cell.angle_gamma   90.00
#
_symmetry.space_group_name_H-M   'P 1'
#
loop_
_entity.id
_entity.type
_entity.pdbx_description
1 polymer ?
#
loop_
_entity_poly.entity_id
_entity_poly.type
_entity_poly.pdbx_seq_one_letter_code
_entity_poly.pdbx_strand_id
1 'polypeptide(L)'
;MADEATSLQEDTPEPTEVSSRSDTQSKRKKAFRFVPSSDILLLKEAVKHRPWAAGHGETQVSWSSVAIGLKTALPSCTADGKACRRRFNDLLDDFRRDELESLRASGTAEDFEEREQLLTDCMALVDECLQAKADKTEKEKKEAERRDRASADVVQSAMESIRRSRSKSHEDDVSTPSSSKKKNRSSTVALVEFLDAKAETRSTREKQKERQLHLEERRLALEEQRLQQDREKTDKLMEMMA
;
A
#
# COMPACT_ATOMS: atom_id res chain seq x y z
N MET A 1 -35.68 91.92 -3.72
CA MET A 1 -36.79 91.66 -2.77
C MET A 1 -36.91 90.16 -2.75
N ALA A 2 -36.36 89.48 -1.74
CA ALA A 2 -36.82 89.46 -0.34
C ALA A 2 -38.13 88.64 -0.24
N ASP A 3 -38.22 87.54 0.53
CA ASP A 3 -37.27 87.03 1.54
C ASP A 3 -37.40 85.50 1.78
N GLU A 4 -36.64 85.02 2.78
CA GLU A 4 -36.82 83.80 3.61
C GLU A 4 -38.30 83.65 4.14
N ALA A 5 -38.84 82.56 4.74
CA ALA A 5 -38.41 81.25 5.29
C ALA A 5 -39.71 80.38 5.52
N THR A 6 -39.84 79.16 6.12
CA THR A 6 -38.99 77.99 6.49
C THR A 6 -39.91 76.85 7.07
N SER A 7 -39.39 75.61 7.21
CA SER A 7 -39.82 74.51 8.14
C SER A 7 -40.94 73.48 7.83
N LEU A 8 -40.56 72.20 8.10
CA LEU A 8 -41.29 71.05 8.73
C LEU A 8 -42.52 70.40 8.02
N GLN A 9 -42.56 69.10 7.68
CA GLN A 9 -42.62 67.86 8.53
C GLN A 9 -43.83 67.81 9.50
N GLU A 10 -44.67 66.76 9.61
CA GLU A 10 -44.89 65.49 8.85
C GLU A 10 -46.39 65.11 8.94
N ASP A 11 -46.88 64.15 8.13
CA ASP A 11 -47.79 63.09 8.64
C ASP A 11 -47.87 61.84 7.70
N THR A 12 -48.49 60.80 8.23
CA THR A 12 -48.40 59.35 7.98
C THR A 12 -49.32 58.84 6.86
N PRO A 13 -48.98 57.69 6.24
CA PRO A 13 -50.00 56.69 5.90
C PRO A 13 -49.72 55.28 6.47
N GLU A 14 -50.80 54.55 6.76
CA GLU A 14 -50.78 53.20 7.36
C GLU A 14 -50.21 52.09 6.44
N PRO A 15 -49.84 50.91 7.00
CA PRO A 15 -49.12 49.88 6.26
C PRO A 15 -50.04 49.00 5.40
N THR A 16 -49.50 48.53 4.27
CA THR A 16 -50.01 47.36 3.56
C THR A 16 -48.99 46.23 3.66
N GLU A 17 -49.41 45.06 4.17
CA GLU A 17 -48.55 43.88 4.22
C GLU A 17 -48.20 43.39 2.81
N VAL A 18 -46.92 43.48 2.44
CA VAL A 18 -46.36 42.77 1.28
C VAL A 18 -45.36 41.73 1.76
N SER A 19 -45.74 40.46 1.61
CA SER A 19 -44.99 39.30 2.11
C SER A 19 -43.63 39.13 1.43
N SER A 20 -42.61 39.80 1.97
CA SER A 20 -41.21 39.71 1.55
C SER A 20 -40.55 38.46 2.13
N ARG A 21 -40.77 37.33 1.45
CA ARG A 21 -40.11 36.04 1.76
C ARG A 21 -38.60 36.24 1.88
N SER A 22 -38.04 35.91 3.03
CA SER A 22 -36.61 36.04 3.33
C SER A 22 -35.78 34.97 2.61
N ASP A 23 -35.43 35.26 1.35
CA ASP A 23 -34.51 34.43 0.55
C ASP A 23 -33.11 34.46 1.17
N THR A 24 -32.86 33.53 2.10
CA THR A 24 -31.61 33.39 2.86
C THR A 24 -30.52 32.72 2.01
N GLN A 25 -30.27 33.28 0.82
CA GLN A 25 -29.27 32.83 -0.13
C GLN A 25 -27.86 32.93 0.46
N SER A 26 -27.46 31.87 1.17
CA SER A 26 -26.17 31.74 1.82
C SER A 26 -25.07 31.80 0.76
N LYS A 27 -24.44 32.98 0.62
CA LYS A 27 -23.37 33.25 -0.33
C LYS A 27 -22.26 32.21 -0.14
N ARG A 28 -22.12 31.30 -1.11
CA ARG A 28 -21.13 30.21 -1.07
C ARG A 28 -19.75 30.81 -0.82
N LYS A 29 -19.07 30.37 0.24
CA LYS A 29 -17.70 30.82 0.56
C LYS A 29 -16.81 30.59 -0.66
N LYS A 30 -16.03 31.61 -1.06
CA LYS A 30 -15.07 31.46 -2.16
C LYS A 30 -14.08 30.34 -1.80
N ALA A 31 -13.80 29.46 -2.77
CA ALA A 31 -12.83 28.40 -2.60
C ALA A 31 -11.43 28.99 -2.34
N PHE A 32 -10.59 28.27 -1.60
CA PHE A 32 -9.18 28.62 -1.46
C PHE A 32 -8.50 28.63 -2.84
N ARG A 33 -7.75 29.69 -3.16
CA ARG A 33 -7.00 29.80 -4.40
C ARG A 33 -5.52 29.56 -4.11
N PHE A 34 -5.02 28.43 -4.59
CA PHE A 34 -3.61 28.06 -4.47
C PHE A 34 -2.72 29.01 -5.28
N VAL A 35 -1.52 29.22 -4.73
CA VAL A 35 -0.37 29.96 -5.25
C VAL A 35 0.91 29.16 -4.92
N PRO A 36 2.05 29.36 -5.62
CA PRO A 36 3.27 28.59 -5.46
C PRO A 36 3.74 28.37 -4.01
N SER A 37 3.78 29.42 -3.19
CA SER A 37 4.14 29.30 -1.76
C SER A 37 3.18 28.43 -0.95
N SER A 38 1.90 28.36 -1.32
CA SER A 38 0.93 27.40 -0.74
C SER A 38 1.01 26.01 -1.38
N ASP A 39 1.48 25.90 -2.63
CA ASP A 39 1.76 24.63 -3.29
C ASP A 39 2.98 23.95 -2.63
N ILE A 40 4.04 24.71 -2.34
CA ILE A 40 5.21 24.28 -1.54
C ILE A 40 4.77 23.69 -0.20
N LEU A 41 3.92 24.40 0.55
CA LEU A 41 3.41 23.90 1.84
C LEU A 41 2.55 22.64 1.68
N LEU A 42 1.73 22.57 0.63
CA LEU A 42 0.94 21.38 0.29
C LEU A 42 1.85 20.17 -0.03
N LEU A 43 2.92 20.37 -0.80
CA LEU A 43 3.89 19.34 -1.17
C LEU A 43 4.68 18.84 0.04
N LYS A 44 5.19 19.75 0.88
CA LYS A 44 5.88 19.42 2.14
C LYS A 44 5.00 18.58 3.08
N GLU A 45 3.74 18.97 3.25
CA GLU A 45 2.78 18.19 4.05
C GLU A 45 2.38 16.85 3.39
N ALA A 46 2.34 16.78 2.06
CA ALA A 46 2.10 15.53 1.33
C ALA A 46 3.27 14.54 1.47
N VAL A 47 4.54 14.99 1.37
CA VAL A 47 5.74 14.16 1.62
C VAL A 47 5.77 13.60 3.05
N LYS A 48 5.35 14.42 4.02
CA LYS A 48 5.26 14.07 5.45
C LYS A 48 4.16 13.04 5.74
N HIS A 49 2.98 13.16 5.13
CA HIS A 49 1.83 12.28 5.40
C HIS A 49 1.65 11.12 4.39
N ARG A 50 2.44 11.10 3.30
CA ARG A 50 2.51 10.09 2.23
C ARG A 50 1.14 9.51 1.81
N PRO A 51 0.18 10.34 1.37
CA PRO A 51 -1.19 9.90 1.09
C PRO A 51 -1.31 8.88 -0.06
N TRP A 52 -0.30 8.75 -0.92
CA TRP A 52 -0.19 7.69 -1.93
C TRP A 52 0.21 6.33 -1.35
N ALA A 53 0.91 6.32 -0.21
CA ALA A 53 1.34 5.11 0.48
C ALA A 53 0.25 4.50 1.39
N ALA A 54 -0.75 5.30 1.76
CA ALA A 54 -1.88 4.88 2.61
C ALA A 54 -2.56 3.57 2.17
N GLY A 55 -3.09 2.83 3.14
CA GLY A 55 -3.80 1.58 2.93
C GLY A 55 -5.18 1.75 2.26
N HIS A 56 -5.82 0.62 1.97
CA HIS A 56 -7.16 0.62 1.37
C HIS A 56 -8.17 1.28 2.32
N GLY A 57 -8.88 2.31 1.84
CA GLY A 57 -9.81 3.12 2.64
C GLY A 57 -9.17 4.29 3.40
N GLU A 58 -7.88 4.21 3.74
CA GLU A 58 -7.18 5.22 4.56
C GLU A 58 -6.80 6.48 3.79
N THR A 59 -6.78 6.45 2.45
CA THR A 59 -6.36 7.56 1.58
C THR A 59 -7.05 8.87 1.93
N GLN A 60 -8.37 8.85 2.24
CA GLN A 60 -9.12 10.06 2.62
C GLN A 60 -8.67 10.62 3.98
N VAL A 61 -8.24 9.76 4.92
CA VAL A 61 -7.76 10.17 6.24
C VAL A 61 -6.40 10.85 6.09
N SER A 62 -5.45 10.26 5.34
CA SER A 62 -4.15 10.89 5.11
C SER A 62 -4.27 12.26 4.40
N TRP A 63 -5.11 12.37 3.37
CA TRP A 63 -5.41 13.68 2.74
C TRP A 63 -6.06 14.68 3.69
N SER A 64 -6.82 14.22 4.69
CA SER A 64 -7.37 15.10 5.74
C SER A 64 -6.25 15.59 6.67
N SER A 65 -5.28 14.74 7.02
CA SER A 65 -4.07 15.15 7.76
C SER A 65 -3.25 16.19 7.01
N VAL A 66 -3.03 16.01 5.70
CA VAL A 66 -2.37 17.02 4.83
C VAL A 66 -3.11 18.37 4.88
N ALA A 67 -4.45 18.36 4.82
CA ALA A 67 -5.24 19.58 4.90
C ALA A 67 -5.26 20.22 6.31
N ILE A 68 -5.04 19.44 7.38
CA ILE A 68 -4.85 19.96 8.74
C ILE A 68 -3.47 20.62 8.86
N GLY A 69 -2.41 19.93 8.45
CA GLY A 69 -1.05 20.49 8.47
C GLY A 69 -0.90 21.75 7.63
N LEU A 70 -1.49 21.78 6.42
CA LEU A 70 -1.52 22.98 5.57
C LEU A 70 -2.26 24.15 6.25
N LYS A 71 -3.29 23.88 7.07
CA LYS A 71 -3.98 24.92 7.87
C LYS A 71 -3.18 25.38 9.08
N THR A 72 -2.37 24.51 9.66
CA THR A 72 -1.43 24.88 10.74
C THR A 72 -0.31 25.78 10.20
N ALA A 73 0.23 25.47 9.01
CA ALA A 73 1.26 26.27 8.35
C ALA A 73 0.71 27.57 7.73
N LEU A 74 -0.52 27.53 7.20
CA LEU A 74 -1.19 28.67 6.56
C LEU A 74 -2.62 28.83 7.14
N PRO A 75 -2.80 29.59 8.24
CA PRO A 75 -4.10 29.76 8.92
C PRO A 75 -5.22 30.38 8.08
N SER A 76 -4.89 31.04 6.96
CA SER A 76 -5.86 31.55 5.98
C SER A 76 -6.37 30.48 5.00
N CYS A 77 -5.82 29.26 5.03
CA CYS A 77 -6.20 28.17 4.15
C CYS A 77 -7.58 27.60 4.49
N THR A 78 -8.47 27.56 3.51
CA THR A 78 -9.82 26.97 3.65
C THR A 78 -10.00 25.64 2.90
N ALA A 79 -8.94 25.14 2.25
CA ALA A 79 -8.97 23.88 1.51
C ALA A 79 -9.29 22.67 2.42
N ASP A 80 -10.00 21.68 1.90
CA ASP A 80 -10.19 20.38 2.55
C ASP A 80 -9.26 19.32 1.93
N GLY A 81 -9.27 18.10 2.47
CA GLY A 81 -8.43 17.01 1.94
C GLY A 81 -8.72 16.66 0.48
N LYS A 82 -9.93 16.94 -0.02
CA LYS A 82 -10.30 16.72 -1.42
C LYS A 82 -9.71 17.80 -2.33
N ALA A 83 -9.72 19.05 -1.90
CA ALA A 83 -9.06 20.17 -2.59
C ALA A 83 -7.53 20.01 -2.58
N CYS A 84 -6.94 19.62 -1.45
CA CYS A 84 -5.51 19.31 -1.35
C CYS A 84 -5.11 18.15 -2.29
N ARG A 85 -5.86 17.03 -2.27
CA ARG A 85 -5.66 15.91 -3.20
C ARG A 85 -5.73 16.35 -4.65
N ARG A 86 -6.77 17.12 -5.00
CA ARG A 86 -6.96 17.61 -6.38
C ARG A 86 -5.78 18.46 -6.79
N ARG A 87 -5.40 19.49 -6.00
CA ARG A 87 -4.28 20.37 -6.35
C ARG A 87 -2.94 19.63 -6.46
N PHE A 88 -2.67 18.67 -5.58
CA PHE A 88 -1.47 17.83 -5.67
C PHE A 88 -1.43 17.00 -6.96
N ASN A 89 -2.55 16.35 -7.31
CA ASN A 89 -2.68 15.63 -8.57
C ASN A 89 -2.54 16.57 -9.78
N ASP A 90 -3.24 17.71 -9.80
CA ASP A 90 -3.13 18.73 -10.85
C ASP A 90 -1.66 19.13 -11.06
N LEU A 91 -0.92 19.43 -9.97
CA LEU A 91 0.50 19.83 -10.02
C LEU A 91 1.42 18.72 -10.56
N LEU A 92 1.23 17.46 -10.14
CA LEU A 92 2.02 16.33 -10.67
C LEU A 92 1.76 16.11 -12.16
N ASP A 93 0.51 16.19 -12.58
CA ASP A 93 0.15 15.97 -13.98
C ASP A 93 0.54 17.16 -14.86
N ASP A 94 0.52 18.40 -14.34
CA ASP A 94 1.05 19.60 -15.02
C ASP A 94 2.58 19.55 -15.14
N PHE A 95 3.29 19.07 -14.11
CA PHE A 95 4.73 18.85 -14.14
C PHE A 95 5.15 17.77 -15.16
N ARG A 96 4.40 16.66 -15.24
CA ARG A 96 4.58 15.61 -16.26
C ARG A 96 4.37 16.07 -17.72
N ARG A 97 3.86 17.29 -17.94
CA ARG A 97 3.67 17.90 -19.27
C ARG A 97 4.58 19.12 -19.50
N ASP A 98 5.48 19.42 -18.57
CA ASP A 98 6.30 20.64 -18.53
C ASP A 98 5.47 21.96 -18.53
N GLU A 99 4.18 21.90 -18.12
CA GLU A 99 3.23 23.02 -18.23
C GLU A 99 3.24 23.99 -17.03
N LEU A 100 4.12 23.79 -16.05
CA LEU A 100 4.19 24.56 -14.79
C LEU A 100 4.46 26.07 -14.98
N GLU A 101 4.97 26.49 -16.14
CA GLU A 101 5.17 27.90 -16.49
C GLU A 101 3.84 28.69 -16.44
N SER A 102 2.74 28.04 -16.85
CA SER A 102 1.38 28.61 -16.77
C SER A 102 0.94 28.96 -15.34
N LEU A 103 1.53 28.28 -14.35
CA LEU A 103 1.26 28.47 -12.92
C LEU A 103 2.19 29.51 -12.26
N ARG A 104 3.04 30.22 -13.02
CA ARG A 104 3.95 31.26 -12.50
C ARG A 104 3.31 32.64 -12.32
N ALA A 105 1.97 32.73 -12.37
CA ALA A 105 1.20 33.99 -12.35
C ALA A 105 1.32 34.85 -11.06
N SER A 106 1.90 34.32 -9.97
CA SER A 106 2.28 35.08 -8.77
C SER A 106 3.24 34.26 -7.91
N GLY A 107 4.47 34.73 -7.69
CA GLY A 107 5.49 34.05 -6.87
C GLY A 107 6.88 34.64 -7.13
N THR A 108 7.88 34.25 -6.35
CA THR A 108 9.30 34.53 -6.64
C THR A 108 9.92 33.46 -7.55
N ALA A 109 11.13 33.69 -8.07
CA ALA A 109 11.86 32.62 -8.77
C ALA A 109 12.14 31.42 -7.84
N GLU A 110 12.46 31.70 -6.59
CA GLU A 110 12.72 30.71 -5.52
C GLU A 110 11.46 29.89 -5.21
N ASP A 111 10.26 30.50 -5.20
CA ASP A 111 8.97 29.79 -5.07
C ASP A 111 8.75 28.77 -6.21
N PHE A 112 9.25 29.05 -7.41
CA PHE A 112 9.09 28.13 -8.54
C PHE A 112 10.10 27.00 -8.48
N GLU A 113 11.37 27.32 -8.19
CA GLU A 113 12.46 26.35 -8.06
C GLU A 113 12.24 25.36 -6.90
N GLU A 114 11.87 25.82 -5.70
CA GLU A 114 11.56 24.92 -4.57
C GLU A 114 10.34 24.04 -4.89
N ARG A 115 9.31 24.59 -5.55
CA ARG A 115 8.14 23.81 -5.97
C ARG A 115 8.50 22.74 -7.00
N GLU A 116 9.35 23.06 -7.96
CA GLU A 116 9.78 22.15 -9.05
C GLU A 116 10.72 21.04 -8.53
N GLN A 117 11.59 21.34 -7.56
CA GLN A 117 12.33 20.31 -6.81
C GLN A 117 11.40 19.41 -5.99
N LEU A 118 10.47 19.98 -5.22
CA LEU A 118 9.51 19.19 -4.42
C LEU A 118 8.60 18.31 -5.27
N LEU A 119 8.27 18.73 -6.51
CA LEU A 119 7.50 17.91 -7.45
C LEU A 119 8.33 16.74 -8.01
N THR A 120 9.62 16.95 -8.24
CA THR A 120 10.58 15.89 -8.58
C THR A 120 10.64 14.83 -7.48
N ASP A 121 10.82 15.27 -6.22
CA ASP A 121 10.87 14.38 -5.05
C ASP A 121 9.53 13.65 -4.84
N CYS A 122 8.40 14.35 -5.02
CA CYS A 122 7.07 13.76 -4.92
C CYS A 122 6.81 12.71 -6.01
N MET A 123 7.24 12.94 -7.26
CA MET A 123 7.12 11.94 -8.32
C MET A 123 7.90 10.68 -7.97
N ALA A 124 9.18 10.80 -7.58
CA ALA A 124 10.00 9.66 -7.20
C ALA A 124 9.36 8.83 -6.06
N LEU A 125 8.84 9.49 -5.01
CA LEU A 125 8.18 8.82 -3.88
C LEU A 125 6.82 8.22 -4.23
N VAL A 126 6.10 8.75 -5.22
CA VAL A 126 4.84 8.18 -5.72
C VAL A 126 5.13 6.95 -6.57
N ASP A 127 6.08 7.05 -7.51
CA ASP A 127 6.38 6.01 -8.48
C ASP A 127 7.11 4.82 -7.82
N GLU A 128 8.00 5.06 -6.84
CA GLU A 128 8.55 4.01 -5.95
C GLU A 128 7.42 3.22 -5.25
N CYS A 129 6.44 3.94 -4.71
CA CYS A 129 5.32 3.32 -3.99
C CYS A 129 4.39 2.53 -4.93
N LEU A 130 4.18 3.00 -6.17
CA LEU A 130 3.43 2.28 -7.19
C LEU A 130 4.19 1.01 -7.62
N GLN A 131 5.49 1.09 -7.85
CA GLN A 131 6.31 -0.07 -8.21
C GLN A 131 6.35 -1.11 -7.07
N ALA A 132 6.59 -0.69 -5.82
CA ALA A 132 6.58 -1.60 -4.67
C ALA A 132 5.22 -2.29 -4.46
N LYS A 133 4.11 -1.61 -4.80
CA LYS A 133 2.76 -2.21 -4.82
C LYS A 133 2.62 -3.22 -5.97
N ALA A 134 3.10 -2.90 -7.17
CA ALA A 134 3.09 -3.81 -8.32
C ALA A 134 3.91 -5.08 -8.04
N ASP A 135 5.17 -4.94 -7.63
CA ASP A 135 6.11 -6.03 -7.30
C ASP A 135 5.52 -6.97 -6.25
N LYS A 136 4.87 -6.41 -5.22
CA LYS A 136 4.17 -7.20 -4.20
C LYS A 136 3.05 -8.04 -4.83
N THR A 137 2.17 -7.44 -5.63
CA THR A 137 1.07 -8.18 -6.27
C THR A 137 1.56 -9.23 -7.27
N GLU A 138 2.65 -8.97 -7.98
CA GLU A 138 3.24 -9.95 -8.91
C GLU A 138 3.88 -11.12 -8.14
N LYS A 139 4.55 -10.85 -7.01
CA LYS A 139 5.09 -11.87 -6.11
C LYS A 139 3.98 -12.74 -5.50
N GLU A 140 2.90 -12.13 -5.02
CA GLU A 140 1.73 -12.84 -4.48
C GLU A 140 1.07 -13.71 -5.55
N LYS A 141 0.91 -13.20 -6.78
CA LYS A 141 0.42 -13.97 -7.93
C LYS A 141 1.32 -15.17 -8.26
N LYS A 142 2.64 -14.96 -8.40
CA LYS A 142 3.62 -16.02 -8.69
C LYS A 142 3.63 -17.11 -7.59
N GLU A 143 3.39 -16.72 -6.33
CA GLU A 143 3.30 -17.68 -5.23
C GLU A 143 1.99 -18.49 -5.26
N ALA A 144 0.87 -17.87 -5.65
CA ALA A 144 -0.40 -18.56 -5.90
C ALA A 144 -0.28 -19.57 -7.05
N GLU A 145 0.20 -19.14 -8.22
CA GLU A 145 0.40 -20.01 -9.39
C GLU A 145 1.32 -21.21 -9.08
N ARG A 146 2.38 -21.00 -8.29
CA ARG A 146 3.26 -22.08 -7.81
C ARG A 146 2.55 -23.06 -6.87
N ARG A 147 1.70 -22.56 -5.97
CA ARG A 147 0.91 -23.36 -5.02
C ARG A 147 -0.14 -24.19 -5.74
N ASP A 148 -0.82 -23.59 -6.71
CA ASP A 148 -1.85 -24.25 -7.53
C ASP A 148 -1.23 -25.35 -8.39
N ARG A 149 -0.09 -25.06 -9.06
CA ARG A 149 0.67 -26.08 -9.81
C ARG A 149 1.11 -27.25 -8.92
N ALA A 150 1.68 -26.97 -7.75
CA ALA A 150 2.06 -28.02 -6.81
C ALA A 150 0.85 -28.86 -6.34
N SER A 151 -0.34 -28.28 -6.24
CA SER A 151 -1.57 -29.03 -5.96
C SER A 151 -2.00 -29.92 -7.13
N ALA A 152 -1.88 -29.43 -8.37
CA ALA A 152 -2.21 -30.17 -9.58
C ALA A 152 -1.26 -31.37 -9.79
N ASP A 153 0.04 -31.18 -9.59
CA ASP A 153 1.05 -32.24 -9.68
C ASP A 153 0.77 -33.39 -8.68
N VAL A 154 0.28 -33.07 -7.47
CA VAL A 154 -0.15 -34.06 -6.47
C VAL A 154 -1.43 -34.80 -6.90
N VAL A 155 -2.43 -34.09 -7.42
CA VAL A 155 -3.68 -34.70 -7.92
C VAL A 155 -3.42 -35.60 -9.12
N GLN A 156 -2.57 -35.18 -10.07
CA GLN A 156 -2.16 -36.01 -11.20
C GLN A 156 -1.41 -37.26 -10.71
N SER A 157 -0.43 -37.11 -9.83
CA SER A 157 0.34 -38.24 -9.27
C SER A 157 -0.57 -39.28 -8.60
N ALA A 158 -1.58 -38.82 -7.85
CA ALA A 158 -2.60 -39.69 -7.25
C ALA A 158 -3.46 -40.40 -8.31
N MET A 159 -3.96 -39.69 -9.32
CA MET A 159 -4.74 -40.30 -10.40
C MET A 159 -3.94 -41.31 -11.24
N GLU A 160 -2.67 -41.04 -11.53
CA GLU A 160 -1.80 -42.00 -12.21
C GLU A 160 -1.50 -43.23 -11.36
N SER A 161 -1.42 -43.10 -10.04
CA SER A 161 -1.30 -44.25 -9.12
C SER A 161 -2.55 -45.14 -9.20
N ILE A 162 -3.74 -44.53 -9.18
CA ILE A 162 -5.03 -45.23 -9.34
C ILE A 162 -5.17 -45.88 -10.74
N ARG A 163 -4.67 -45.23 -11.80
CA ARG A 163 -4.61 -45.82 -13.15
C ARG A 163 -3.67 -47.04 -13.16
N ARG A 164 -2.45 -46.91 -12.63
CA ARG A 164 -1.44 -47.98 -12.59
C ARG A 164 -1.92 -49.22 -11.81
N SER A 165 -2.57 -49.06 -10.66
CA SER A 165 -3.13 -50.20 -9.91
C SER A 165 -4.29 -50.88 -10.64
N ARG A 166 -5.14 -50.10 -11.33
CA ARG A 166 -6.25 -50.63 -12.12
C ARG A 166 -5.79 -51.38 -13.37
N SER A 167 -4.78 -50.88 -14.09
CA SER A 167 -4.17 -51.58 -15.24
C SER A 167 -3.48 -52.87 -14.81
N LYS A 168 -2.79 -52.89 -13.66
CA LYS A 168 -2.14 -54.09 -13.11
C LYS A 168 -3.13 -55.14 -12.55
N SER A 169 -4.42 -54.98 -12.84
CA SER A 169 -5.50 -55.91 -12.51
C SER A 169 -6.16 -56.55 -13.75
N HIS A 170 -5.56 -56.40 -14.95
CA HIS A 170 -6.16 -56.80 -16.23
C HIS A 170 -5.23 -57.63 -17.15
N GLU A 171 -4.10 -58.12 -16.62
CA GLU A 171 -3.09 -58.90 -17.35
C GLU A 171 -2.94 -60.29 -16.73
N ASP A 172 -4.04 -61.06 -16.68
CA ASP A 172 -4.07 -62.47 -16.20
C ASP A 172 -5.39 -63.17 -16.61
N ASP A 173 -5.74 -63.12 -17.91
CA ASP A 173 -6.84 -63.93 -18.48
C ASP A 173 -6.48 -64.55 -19.84
N VAL A 174 -5.71 -65.64 -19.80
CA VAL A 174 -5.75 -66.67 -20.86
C VAL A 174 -5.60 -68.09 -20.30
N SER A 175 -6.75 -68.68 -19.99
CA SER A 175 -7.01 -70.13 -20.02
C SER A 175 -6.05 -71.10 -19.32
N THR A 176 -6.27 -71.39 -18.03
CA THR A 176 -6.43 -72.79 -17.55
C THR A 176 -7.04 -72.86 -16.14
N PRO A 177 -7.95 -73.81 -15.84
CA PRO A 177 -8.58 -73.91 -14.52
C PRO A 177 -7.78 -74.79 -13.55
N SER A 178 -7.29 -74.24 -12.44
CA SER A 178 -6.82 -75.03 -11.30
C SER A 178 -7.00 -74.31 -9.96
N SER A 179 -7.43 -75.04 -8.94
CA SER A 179 -7.78 -74.50 -7.64
C SER A 179 -6.57 -74.37 -6.70
N SER A 180 -6.22 -73.15 -6.26
CA SER A 180 -5.51 -73.01 -4.98
C SER A 180 -5.71 -71.66 -4.26
N LYS A 181 -6.16 -71.78 -3.01
CA LYS A 181 -6.15 -70.82 -1.88
C LYS A 181 -5.57 -69.40 -2.14
N LYS A 182 -6.45 -68.40 -2.11
CA LYS A 182 -6.09 -67.01 -1.76
C LYS A 182 -5.36 -66.99 -0.40
N LYS A 183 -4.05 -66.73 -0.39
CA LYS A 183 -3.33 -66.37 0.85
C LYS A 183 -3.71 -64.95 1.24
N ASN A 184 -4.57 -64.81 2.24
CA ASN A 184 -4.74 -63.53 2.93
C ASN A 184 -3.42 -63.17 3.64
N ARG A 185 -2.57 -62.38 2.97
CA ARG A 185 -1.49 -61.65 3.65
C ARG A 185 -2.16 -60.72 4.65
N SER A 186 -1.89 -60.87 5.94
CA SER A 186 -2.69 -60.21 6.98
C SER A 186 -2.69 -58.70 6.80
N SER A 187 -3.89 -58.09 6.81
CA SER A 187 -4.10 -56.64 6.68
C SER A 187 -3.23 -55.83 7.65
N THR A 188 -2.98 -56.39 8.84
CA THR A 188 -2.11 -55.80 9.87
C THR A 188 -0.67 -55.58 9.40
N VAL A 189 -0.10 -56.46 8.56
CA VAL A 189 1.31 -56.35 8.14
C VAL A 189 1.49 -55.19 7.16
N ALA A 190 0.61 -55.07 6.16
CA ALA A 190 0.64 -53.95 5.22
C ALA A 190 0.37 -52.59 5.90
N LEU A 191 -0.42 -52.58 7.00
CA LEU A 191 -0.62 -51.39 7.81
C LEU A 191 0.63 -51.01 8.62
N VAL A 192 1.37 -51.99 9.16
CA VAL A 192 2.65 -51.76 9.84
C VAL A 192 3.70 -51.24 8.85
N GLU A 193 3.89 -51.90 7.71
CA GLU A 193 4.81 -51.46 6.64
C GLU A 193 4.53 -49.99 6.21
N PHE A 194 3.25 -49.59 6.12
CA PHE A 194 2.86 -48.21 5.82
C PHE A 194 3.14 -47.23 6.98
N LEU A 195 2.98 -47.65 8.23
CA LEU A 195 3.27 -46.81 9.40
C LEU A 195 4.78 -46.59 9.57
N ASP A 196 5.59 -47.62 9.36
CA ASP A 196 7.05 -47.56 9.44
C ASP A 196 7.62 -46.66 8.33
N ALA A 197 7.24 -46.87 7.06
CA ALA A 197 7.65 -45.99 5.96
C ALA A 197 7.23 -44.52 6.19
N LYS A 198 6.08 -44.29 6.85
CA LYS A 198 5.59 -42.96 7.22
C LYS A 198 6.35 -42.36 8.41
N ALA A 199 6.88 -43.18 9.32
CA ALA A 199 7.78 -42.75 10.38
C ALA A 199 9.18 -42.41 9.84
N GLU A 200 9.74 -43.21 8.94
CA GLU A 200 10.99 -42.91 8.22
C GLU A 200 10.90 -41.62 7.41
N THR A 201 9.78 -41.40 6.70
CA THR A 201 9.51 -40.17 5.96
C THR A 201 9.41 -38.93 6.87
N ARG A 202 8.99 -39.10 8.13
CA ARG A 202 9.05 -38.03 9.13
C ARG A 202 10.47 -37.80 9.63
N SER A 203 11.18 -38.85 10.06
CA SER A 203 12.54 -38.75 10.61
C SER A 203 13.54 -38.19 9.59
N THR A 204 13.42 -38.54 8.31
CA THR A 204 14.26 -37.96 7.25
C THR A 204 14.00 -36.47 7.03
N ARG A 205 12.73 -36.04 7.02
CA ARG A 205 12.35 -34.62 6.94
C ARG A 205 12.78 -33.83 8.18
N GLU A 206 12.76 -34.46 9.36
CA GLU A 206 13.21 -33.88 10.63
C GLU A 206 14.72 -33.65 10.62
N LYS A 207 15.51 -34.67 10.29
CA LYS A 207 16.97 -34.57 10.09
C LYS A 207 17.38 -33.56 9.02
N GLN A 208 16.54 -33.34 8.01
CA GLN A 208 16.74 -32.27 7.02
C GLN A 208 16.49 -30.86 7.60
N LYS A 209 15.55 -30.70 8.55
CA LYS A 209 15.34 -29.42 9.26
C LYS A 209 16.46 -29.14 10.24
N GLU A 210 16.86 -30.12 11.05
CA GLU A 210 17.97 -29.99 12.01
C GLU A 210 19.25 -29.51 11.32
N ARG A 211 19.57 -30.09 10.16
CA ARG A 211 20.71 -29.67 9.33
C ARG A 211 20.58 -28.24 8.78
N GLN A 212 19.38 -27.76 8.49
CA GLN A 212 19.16 -26.38 8.05
C GLN A 212 19.31 -25.40 9.22
N LEU A 213 18.69 -25.69 10.37
CA LEU A 213 18.82 -24.89 11.58
C LEU A 213 20.27 -24.78 12.04
N HIS A 214 21.01 -25.89 12.09
CA HIS A 214 22.44 -25.89 12.46
C HIS A 214 23.33 -25.10 11.47
N LEU A 215 22.94 -24.99 10.19
CA LEU A 215 23.64 -24.13 9.23
C LEU A 215 23.27 -22.65 9.40
N GLU A 216 22.02 -22.37 9.80
CA GLU A 216 21.51 -21.01 10.08
C GLU A 216 22.08 -20.45 11.39
N GLU A 217 22.09 -21.25 12.47
CA GLU A 217 22.76 -20.94 13.74
C GLU A 217 24.25 -20.65 13.52
N ARG A 218 24.96 -21.50 12.75
CA ARG A 218 26.38 -21.27 12.42
C ARG A 218 26.60 -20.02 11.58
N ARG A 219 25.64 -19.64 10.71
CA ARG A 219 25.69 -18.37 9.98
C ARG A 219 25.49 -17.19 10.94
N LEU A 220 24.47 -17.23 11.79
CA LEU A 220 24.17 -16.16 12.75
C LEU A 220 25.35 -15.92 13.70
N ALA A 221 25.99 -16.96 14.21
CA ALA A 221 27.18 -16.83 15.07
C ALA A 221 28.37 -16.14 14.35
N LEU A 222 28.55 -16.35 13.05
CA LEU A 222 29.57 -15.66 12.25
C LEU A 222 29.17 -14.20 11.91
N GLU A 223 27.88 -13.91 11.85
CA GLU A 223 27.32 -12.57 11.62
C GLU A 223 27.42 -11.71 12.90
N GLU A 224 27.10 -12.30 14.06
CA GLU A 224 27.28 -11.73 15.40
C GLU A 224 28.77 -11.48 15.70
N GLN A 225 29.67 -12.43 15.41
CA GLN A 225 31.12 -12.24 15.60
C GLN A 225 31.67 -11.07 14.77
N ARG A 226 31.17 -10.87 13.55
CA ARG A 226 31.55 -9.71 12.71
C ARG A 226 31.06 -8.40 13.30
N LEU A 227 29.78 -8.34 13.69
CA LEU A 227 29.21 -7.16 14.32
C LEU A 227 29.95 -6.80 15.62
N GLN A 228 30.33 -7.79 16.43
CA GLN A 228 31.12 -7.58 17.63
C GLN A 228 32.52 -7.03 17.32
N GLN A 229 33.22 -7.60 16.33
CA GLN A 229 34.52 -7.06 15.89
C GLN A 229 34.41 -5.63 15.33
N ASP A 230 33.33 -5.29 14.64
CA ASP A 230 33.13 -3.94 14.11
C ASP A 230 32.81 -2.93 15.22
N ARG A 231 32.08 -3.34 16.28
CA ARG A 231 31.90 -2.55 17.50
C ARG A 231 33.22 -2.33 18.26
N GLU A 232 34.01 -3.38 18.44
CA GLU A 232 35.34 -3.27 19.05
C GLU A 232 36.28 -2.33 18.27
N LYS A 233 36.15 -2.29 16.94
CA LYS A 233 36.87 -1.30 16.09
C LYS A 233 36.34 0.11 16.28
N THR A 234 35.02 0.34 16.32
CA THR A 234 34.47 1.69 16.53
C THR A 234 34.76 2.23 17.93
N ASP A 235 34.66 1.37 18.95
CA ASP A 235 34.86 1.75 20.34
C ASP A 235 36.33 2.08 20.59
N LYS A 236 37.26 1.25 20.06
CA LYS A 236 38.70 1.54 20.11
C LYS A 236 39.09 2.75 19.27
N LEU A 237 38.44 3.00 18.13
CA LEU A 237 38.67 4.23 17.35
C LEU A 237 38.20 5.46 18.13
N MET A 238 37.08 5.37 18.85
CA MET A 238 36.58 6.44 19.72
C MET A 238 37.52 6.69 20.92
N GLU A 239 38.03 5.63 21.54
CA GLU A 239 39.03 5.69 22.62
C GLU A 239 40.34 6.36 22.17
N MET A 240 40.79 6.13 20.92
CA MET A 240 41.97 6.77 20.34
C MET A 240 41.74 8.22 19.85
N MET A 241 40.53 8.77 19.99
CA MET A 241 40.18 10.14 19.63
C MET A 241 39.75 11.01 20.84
N ALA A 242 39.98 10.53 22.06
CA ALA A 242 39.66 11.18 23.33
C ALA A 242 40.92 11.65 24.08
#